data_AF-A0A401QE36-F1
#
_entry.id   AF-A0A401QE36-F1
#
_cell.length_a   1.000
_cell.length_b   1.000
_cell.length_c   1.000
_cell.angle_alpha   90.00
_cell.angle_beta   90.00
_cell.angle_gamma   90.00
#
_symmetry.space_group_name_H-M   'P 1'
#
loop_
_entity.id
_entity.type
_entity.pdbx_description
1 polymer ?
#
loop_
_entity_poly.entity_id
_entity_poly.type
_entity_poly.pdbx_seq_one_letter_code
_entity_poly.pdbx_strand_id
1 'polypeptide(L)'
;MQPLACLNLLLLLWDILPVTLSLSTCKTIDMEQIRKKRIEAIRGQILSKLKLSSPPEAQQVTVTNEVMVLYNSTRELLETEQPLAPTTQEDYYAKEVHRFDTLGDKPGNRGQGE
;
A
#
# COMPACT_ATOMS: atom_id res chain seq x y z
N MET A 1 45.04 -44.72 19.31
CA MET A 1 44.55 -43.86 18.21
C MET A 1 43.19 -43.31 18.63
N GLN A 2 42.83 -42.09 18.26
CA GLN A 2 41.45 -41.53 18.23
C GLN A 2 40.95 -40.47 19.25
N PRO A 3 41.57 -40.12 20.39
CA PRO A 3 41.03 -38.99 21.19
C PRO A 3 41.32 -37.64 20.51
N LEU A 4 42.50 -37.52 19.88
CA LEU A 4 42.90 -36.32 19.15
C LEU A 4 42.05 -36.11 17.88
N ALA A 5 41.63 -37.19 17.22
CA ALA A 5 40.77 -37.11 16.03
C ALA A 5 39.36 -36.61 16.38
N CYS A 6 38.79 -37.08 17.50
CA CYS A 6 37.50 -36.60 18.00
C CYS A 6 37.57 -35.12 18.41
N LEU A 7 38.66 -34.70 19.07
CA LEU A 7 38.88 -33.30 19.43
C LEU A 7 38.93 -32.40 18.19
N ASN A 8 39.66 -32.82 17.15
CA ASN A 8 39.75 -32.08 15.89
C ASN A 8 38.39 -32.00 15.18
N LEU A 9 37.61 -33.09 15.17
CA LEU A 9 36.27 -33.10 14.59
C LEU A 9 35.32 -32.15 15.34
N LEU A 10 35.42 -32.09 16.67
CA LEU A 10 34.62 -31.18 17.49
C LEU A 10 34.98 -29.72 17.24
N LEU A 11 36.28 -29.42 17.08
CA LEU A 11 36.77 -28.09 16.70
C LEU A 11 36.21 -27.67 15.33
N LEU A 12 36.32 -28.55 14.33
CA LEU A 12 35.76 -28.32 12.99
C LEU A 12 34.25 -28.08 13.03
N LEU A 13 33.50 -28.83 13.84
CA LEU A 13 32.06 -28.66 13.96
C LEU A 13 31.69 -27.32 14.63
N TRP A 14 32.49 -26.89 15.61
CA TRP A 14 32.36 -25.59 16.26
C TRP A 14 32.59 -24.43 15.29
N ASP A 15 33.56 -24.57 14.38
CA ASP A 15 33.88 -23.54 13.38
C ASP A 15 32.83 -23.46 12.25
N ILE A 16 32.18 -24.58 11.90
CA ILE A 16 31.18 -24.66 10.82
C ILE A 16 29.78 -24.23 11.30
N LEU A 17 29.45 -24.42 12.57
CA LEU A 17 28.15 -24.04 13.16
C LEU A 17 27.76 -22.56 12.94
N PRO A 18 28.61 -21.54 13.22
CA PRO A 18 28.26 -20.14 12.98
C PRO A 18 28.12 -19.81 11.48
N VAL A 19 28.86 -20.52 10.61
CA VAL A 19 28.81 -20.33 9.15
C VAL A 19 27.49 -20.86 8.59
N THR A 20 27.01 -22.01 9.07
CA THR A 20 25.70 -22.58 8.64
C THR A 20 24.51 -21.74 9.10
N LEU A 21 24.57 -21.16 10.30
CA LEU A 21 23.57 -20.19 10.79
C LEU A 21 23.55 -18.91 9.93
N SER A 22 24.71 -18.51 9.40
CA SER A 22 24.85 -17.36 8.51
C SER A 22 24.44 -17.66 7.07
N LEU A 23 24.46 -18.92 6.61
CA LEU A 23 23.98 -19.33 5.28
C LEU A 23 22.44 -19.42 5.21
N SER A 24 21.76 -19.62 6.34
CA SER A 24 20.29 -19.52 6.45
C SER A 24 19.85 -18.06 6.68
N THR A 25 20.46 -17.10 5.98
CA THR A 25 20.35 -15.65 6.20
C THR A 25 19.00 -15.01 5.83
N CYS A 26 17.92 -15.78 5.84
CA CYS A 26 16.59 -15.19 5.98
C CYS A 26 16.40 -14.82 7.46
N LYS A 27 16.82 -13.61 7.84
CA LYS A 27 16.47 -12.98 9.14
C LYS A 27 14.97 -13.16 9.36
N THR A 28 14.55 -13.64 10.54
CA THR A 28 13.13 -13.74 10.90
C THR A 28 12.45 -12.41 10.62
N ILE A 29 11.56 -12.40 9.64
CA ILE A 29 10.88 -11.19 9.18
C ILE A 29 9.82 -10.84 10.22
N ASP A 30 10.06 -9.77 10.98
CA ASP A 30 9.05 -9.20 11.85
C ASP A 30 8.03 -8.43 11.01
N MET A 31 6.95 -9.12 10.66
CA MET A 31 5.86 -8.56 9.86
C MET A 31 5.18 -7.36 10.55
N GLU A 32 5.22 -7.27 11.88
CA GLU A 32 4.69 -6.12 12.61
C GLU A 32 5.52 -4.87 12.32
N GLN A 33 6.86 -5.00 12.35
CA GLN A 33 7.76 -3.88 12.05
C GLN A 33 7.61 -3.42 10.60
N ILE A 34 7.49 -4.35 9.64
CA ILE A 34 7.29 -4.01 8.23
C ILE A 34 5.95 -3.31 8.04
N ARG A 35 4.87 -3.83 8.64
CA ARG A 35 3.55 -3.19 8.56
C ARG A 35 3.56 -1.79 9.14
N LYS A 36 4.20 -1.56 10.29
CA LYS A 36 4.37 -0.22 10.87
C LYS A 36 5.11 0.73 9.93
N LYS A 37 6.25 0.30 9.36
CA LYS A 37 7.01 1.11 8.40
C LYS A 37 6.20 1.41 7.15
N ARG A 38 5.42 0.44 6.66
CA ARG A 38 4.54 0.62 5.50
C ARG A 38 3.42 1.60 5.77
N ILE A 39 2.80 1.55 6.96
CA ILE A 39 1.77 2.52 7.35
C ILE A 39 2.34 3.94 7.34
N GLU A 40 3.52 4.16 7.92
CA GLU A 40 4.14 5.50 7.95
C GLU A 40 4.51 5.99 6.54
N ALA A 41 5.01 5.08 5.69
CA ALA A 41 5.29 5.40 4.29
C ALA A 41 4.01 5.78 3.51
N ILE A 42 2.93 5.01 3.69
CA ILE A 42 1.62 5.30 3.05
C ILE A 42 1.07 6.64 3.56
N ARG A 43 1.22 6.94 4.85
CA ARG A 43 0.79 8.23 5.43
C ARG A 43 1.48 9.40 4.73
N GLY A 44 2.81 9.33 4.60
CA GLY A 44 3.58 10.35 3.88
C GLY A 44 3.21 10.43 2.40
N GLN A 45 2.96 9.29 1.76
CA GLN A 45 2.55 9.23 0.36
C GLN A 45 1.21 9.91 0.12
N ILE A 46 0.19 9.65 0.95
CA ILE A 46 -1.14 10.28 0.83
C ILE A 46 -1.02 11.80 0.99
N LEU A 47 -0.32 12.28 2.02
CA LEU A 47 -0.13 13.71 2.27
C LEU A 47 0.61 14.39 1.11
N SER A 48 1.66 13.75 0.59
CA SER A 48 2.42 14.23 -0.57
C SER A 48 1.55 14.32 -1.82
N LYS A 49 0.71 13.31 -2.10
CA LYS A 49 -0.23 13.32 -3.23
C LYS A 49 -1.28 14.43 -3.12
N LEU A 50 -1.78 14.69 -1.91
CA LEU A 50 -2.76 15.73 -1.64
C LEU A 50 -2.15 17.13 -1.46
N LYS A 51 -0.81 17.26 -1.52
CA LYS A 51 -0.07 18.51 -1.24
C LYS A 51 -0.36 19.09 0.15
N LEU A 52 -0.56 18.22 1.14
CA LEU A 52 -0.80 18.59 2.54
C LEU A 52 0.46 18.33 3.38
N SER A 53 0.76 19.22 4.33
CA SER A 53 1.86 19.02 5.28
C SER A 53 1.45 18.18 6.49
N SER A 54 0.18 18.21 6.86
CA SER A 54 -0.41 17.44 7.95
C SER A 54 -1.86 17.06 7.64
N PRO A 55 -2.42 16.04 8.32
CA PRO A 55 -3.84 15.72 8.19
C PRO A 55 -4.72 16.94 8.58
N PRO A 56 -5.80 17.21 7.82
CA PRO A 56 -6.75 18.25 8.19
C PRO A 56 -7.56 17.84 9.42
N GLU A 57 -8.20 18.81 10.07
CA GLU A 57 -9.06 18.56 11.22
C GLU A 57 -10.27 17.69 10.82
N ALA A 58 -10.55 16.64 11.60
CA ALA A 58 -11.65 15.73 11.32
C ALA A 58 -12.99 16.42 11.62
N GLN A 59 -13.84 16.52 10.60
CA GLN A 59 -15.17 17.12 10.70
C GLN A 59 -16.22 16.06 10.36
N GLN A 60 -17.27 15.94 11.18
CA GLN A 60 -18.41 15.09 10.85
C GLN A 60 -19.25 15.79 9.79
N VAL A 61 -19.03 15.40 8.53
CA VAL A 61 -19.79 15.88 7.38
C VAL A 61 -20.69 14.77 6.89
N THR A 62 -21.97 15.08 6.68
CA THR A 62 -22.89 14.16 5.99
C THR A 62 -22.61 14.22 4.50
N VAL A 63 -22.23 13.07 3.91
CA VAL A 63 -21.93 12.98 2.48
C VAL A 63 -23.25 13.02 1.69
N THR A 64 -23.34 13.91 0.71
CA THR A 64 -24.53 14.02 -0.15
C THR A 64 -24.60 12.87 -1.16
N ASN A 65 -25.81 12.59 -1.66
CA ASN A 65 -26.02 11.54 -2.66
C ASN A 65 -25.19 11.79 -3.93
N GLU A 66 -25.11 13.04 -4.39
CA GLU A 66 -24.33 13.43 -5.56
C GLU A 66 -22.84 13.05 -5.45
N VAL A 67 -22.24 13.28 -4.27
CA VAL A 67 -20.84 12.89 -4.00
C VAL A 67 -20.68 11.38 -3.99
N MET A 68 -21.65 10.65 -3.43
CA MET A 68 -21.63 9.18 -3.44
C MET A 68 -21.74 8.61 -4.85
N VAL A 69 -22.59 9.18 -5.71
CA VAL A 69 -22.73 8.80 -7.12
C VAL A 69 -21.41 9.04 -7.86
N LEU A 70 -20.79 10.20 -7.67
CA LEU A 70 -19.50 10.53 -8.27
C LEU A 70 -18.41 9.54 -7.83
N TYR A 71 -18.33 9.26 -6.53
CA TYR A 71 -17.38 8.31 -5.97
C TYR A 71 -17.55 6.90 -6.56
N ASN A 72 -18.78 6.39 -6.59
CA ASN A 72 -19.08 5.06 -7.12
C ASN A 72 -18.71 4.95 -8.61
N SER A 73 -19.08 5.96 -9.42
CA SER A 73 -18.71 5.96 -10.85
C SER A 73 -17.19 5.99 -11.05
N THR A 74 -16.45 6.68 -10.18
CA THR A 74 -14.98 6.74 -10.26
C THR A 74 -14.36 5.40 -9.86
N ARG A 75 -14.92 4.75 -8.83
CA ARG A 75 -14.46 3.43 -8.37
C ARG A 75 -14.67 2.37 -9.44
N GLU A 76 -15.87 2.33 -10.04
CA GLU A 76 -16.19 1.41 -11.13
C GLU A 76 -15.27 1.62 -12.34
N LEU A 77 -15.01 2.87 -12.73
CA LEU A 77 -14.07 3.18 -13.81
C LEU A 77 -12.65 2.67 -13.51
N LEU A 78 -12.19 2.81 -12.26
CA LEU A 78 -10.86 2.36 -11.83
C LEU A 78 -10.75 0.83 -11.71
N GLU A 79 -11.86 0.13 -11.54
CA GLU A 79 -11.90 -1.34 -11.57
C GLU A 79 -11.79 -1.87 -13.00
N THR A 80 -12.34 -1.15 -13.99
CA THR A 80 -12.26 -1.51 -15.41
C THR A 80 -10.95 -1.10 -16.08
N GLU A 81 -10.38 0.04 -15.67
CA GLU A 81 -9.15 0.58 -16.21
C GLU A 81 -7.94 0.13 -15.38
N GLN A 82 -6.91 -0.42 -16.02
CA GLN A 82 -5.69 -0.79 -15.30
C GLN A 82 -4.98 0.49 -14.83
N PRO A 83 -4.56 0.60 -13.55
CA PRO A 83 -3.88 1.81 -13.09
C PRO A 83 -2.60 2.03 -13.88
N LEU A 84 -2.56 3.04 -14.76
CA LEU A 84 -1.34 3.43 -15.43
C LEU A 84 -0.37 4.03 -14.41
N ALA A 85 0.90 3.63 -14.49
CA ALA A 85 1.95 4.28 -13.72
C ALA A 85 1.99 5.78 -14.09
N PRO A 86 2.21 6.69 -13.12
CA PRO A 86 2.34 8.10 -13.42
C PRO A 86 3.51 8.30 -14.39
N THR A 87 3.23 8.85 -15.56
CA THR A 87 4.23 9.08 -16.63
C THR A 87 4.92 10.43 -16.47
N THR A 88 4.28 11.37 -15.78
CA THR A 88 4.80 12.71 -15.51
C THR A 88 4.78 13.05 -14.01
N GLN A 89 5.52 14.10 -13.63
CA GLN A 89 5.51 14.62 -12.27
C GLN A 89 4.14 15.21 -11.88
N GLU A 90 3.35 15.68 -12.84
CA GLU A 90 2.00 16.20 -12.58
C GLU A 90 1.02 15.07 -12.22
N ASP A 91 1.16 13.90 -12.87
CA ASP A 91 0.34 12.71 -12.60
C ASP A 91 0.63 12.08 -11.22
N TYR A 92 1.71 12.49 -10.57
CA TYR A 92 2.00 12.06 -9.21
C TYR A 92 0.98 12.61 -8.20
N TYR A 93 0.49 13.84 -8.41
CA TYR A 93 -0.43 14.50 -7.48
C TYR A 93 -1.89 14.08 -7.72
N ALA A 94 -2.70 14.19 -6.67
CA ALA A 94 -4.13 13.93 -6.76
C ALA A 94 -4.80 14.96 -7.68
N LYS A 95 -5.79 14.49 -8.46
CA LYS A 95 -6.64 15.31 -9.32
C LYS A 95 -8.03 15.38 -8.72
N GLU A 96 -8.63 16.58 -8.74
CA GLU A 96 -10.03 16.74 -8.37
C GLU A 96 -10.91 16.17 -9.48
N VAL A 97 -11.93 15.40 -9.08
CA VAL A 97 -12.83 14.73 -10.01
C VAL A 97 -14.10 15.55 -10.12
N HIS A 98 -14.46 15.91 -11.35
CA HIS A 98 -15.73 16.57 -11.66
C HIS A 98 -16.50 15.74 -12.66
N ARG A 99 -17.82 15.81 -12.56
CA ARG A 99 -18.74 15.17 -13.50
C ARG A 99 -19.66 16.22 -14.10
N PHE A 100 -19.82 16.14 -15.42
CA PHE A 100 -20.71 17.01 -16.18
C PHE A 100 -21.76 16.14 -16.86
N ASP A 101 -23.03 16.39 -16.55
CA ASP A 101 -24.13 15.66 -17.18
C ASP A 101 -24.46 16.27 -18.55
N THR A 102 -24.73 15.42 -19.54
CA THR A 102 -25.13 15.86 -20.87
C THR A 102 -26.62 16.22 -20.91
N LEU A 103 -27.00 17.21 -21.73
CA LEU A 103 -28.38 17.68 -21.85
C LEU A 103 -29.33 16.54 -22.29
N GLY A 104 -30.11 15.99 -21.35
CA GLY A 104 -31.01 14.85 -21.58
C GLY A 104 -30.94 13.75 -20.51
N ASP A 105 -29.91 13.78 -19.68
CA ASP A 105 -29.70 12.84 -18.59
C ASP A 105 -30.55 13.22 -17.37
N LYS A 106 -31.71 12.58 -17.20
CA LYS A 106 -32.62 12.90 -16.08
C LYS A 106 -32.09 12.34 -14.76
N PRO A 107 -32.08 13.12 -13.66
CA PRO A 107 -31.58 12.69 -12.35
C PRO A 107 -32.49 11.68 -11.61
N GLY A 108 -33.38 10.96 -12.31
CA GLY A 108 -34.39 10.09 -11.71
C GLY A 108 -34.25 8.59 -11.97
N ASN A 109 -33.32 8.14 -12.84
CA ASN A 109 -33.34 6.76 -13.34
C ASN A 109 -32.13 5.90 -12.92
N ARG A 110 -31.32 6.36 -11.95
CA ARG A 110 -29.99 5.78 -11.66
C ARG A 110 -29.82 5.17 -10.27
N GLY A 111 -30.93 4.87 -9.59
CA GLY A 111 -30.93 4.25 -8.26
C GLY A 111 -31.99 3.16 -8.08
N GLN A 112 -32.59 2.65 -9.17
CA GLN A 112 -33.50 1.51 -9.13
C GLN A 112 -33.02 0.46 -10.13
N GLY A 113 -31.89 -0.17 -9.79
CA GLY A 113 -31.51 -1.48 -10.27
C GLY A 113 -31.26 -2.31 -9.01
N GLU A 114 -31.95 -3.43 -8.93
CA GLU A 114 -32.10 -4.35 -7.79
C GLU A 114 -30.81 -4.72 -7.04
#